data_AF-U1J9P2-F1
#
_entry.id   AF-U1J9P2-F1
#
_cell.length_a   1.000
_cell.length_b   1.000
_cell.length_c   1.000
_cell.angle_alpha   90.00
_cell.angle_beta   90.00
_cell.angle_gamma   90.00
#
_symmetry.space_group_name_H-M   'P 1'
#
loop_
_entity.id
_entity.type
_entity.pdbx_description
1 polymer ?
#
loop_
_entity_poly.entity_id
_entity_poly.type
_entity_poly.pdbx_seq_one_letter_code
_entity_poly.pdbx_strand_id
1 'polypeptide(L)'
;MIDPHCYLLGEQAIVFMLETDTPSTSEQRRLFTLTSKLMNIDAFFDVVPTKSSVTVYLKRPQDYQVWINQIIRLWDECELASFTPNRHRFEVTYGGQFGPDLTDLANSLSLSEHNIIELHTSVTYQVEFIGFLPGFGYLGTLPKALQVPRKSTPRTSVPKGSVAIAQELTAIYPSNSPGGWHLIGLCNTPLFDPTLKQPSLLLPGDQVQFIPAKDSVCSK
;
A
#
# COMPACT_ATOMS: atom_id res chain seq x y z
N MET A 1 -15.55 1.40 20.72
CA MET A 1 -14.52 0.45 20.27
C MET A 1 -15.22 -0.49 19.32
N ILE A 2 -14.77 -0.62 18.07
CA ILE A 2 -15.39 -1.54 17.10
C ILE A 2 -15.08 -2.96 17.55
N ASP A 3 -16.09 -3.83 17.57
CA ASP A 3 -15.91 -5.24 17.91
C ASP A 3 -15.34 -5.96 16.66
N PRO A 4 -14.12 -6.51 16.72
CA PRO A 4 -13.55 -7.21 15.57
C PRO A 4 -14.23 -8.56 15.37
N HIS A 5 -14.50 -8.90 14.11
CA HIS A 5 -15.03 -10.22 13.75
C HIS A 5 -13.89 -11.14 13.29
N CYS A 6 -13.81 -12.34 13.85
CA CYS A 6 -12.79 -13.33 13.51
C CYS A 6 -13.45 -14.66 13.11
N TYR A 7 -13.22 -15.12 11.87
CA TYR A 7 -13.91 -16.27 11.31
C TYR A 7 -13.02 -17.10 10.39
N LEU A 8 -13.41 -18.35 10.16
CA LEU A 8 -12.76 -19.23 9.19
C LEU A 8 -13.13 -18.85 7.76
N LEU A 9 -12.13 -18.74 6.90
CA LEU A 9 -12.29 -18.65 5.45
C LEU A 9 -11.85 -19.97 4.82
N GLY A 10 -12.83 -20.77 4.40
CA GLY A 10 -12.60 -22.15 3.97
C GLY A 10 -12.07 -22.99 5.13
N GLU A 11 -11.18 -23.94 4.82
CA GLU A 11 -10.64 -24.87 5.82
C GLU A 11 -9.29 -24.45 6.39
N GLN A 12 -8.57 -23.53 5.75
CA GLN A 12 -7.14 -23.28 6.04
C GLN A 12 -6.81 -21.84 6.45
N ALA A 13 -7.77 -20.91 6.39
CA ALA A 13 -7.51 -19.50 6.68
C ALA A 13 -8.44 -18.95 7.75
N ILE A 14 -7.93 -17.96 8.49
CA ILE A 14 -8.71 -17.15 9.42
C ILE A 14 -8.69 -15.71 8.92
N VAL A 15 -9.85 -15.08 8.91
CA VAL A 15 -9.99 -13.65 8.62
C VAL A 15 -10.31 -12.94 9.93
N PHE A 16 -9.44 -12.00 10.29
CA PHE A 16 -9.73 -10.98 11.30
C PHE A 16 -10.15 -9.71 10.59
N MET A 17 -11.30 -9.15 10.93
CA MET A 17 -11.90 -8.01 10.24
C MET A 17 -12.44 -6.98 11.23
N LEU A 18 -12.20 -5.71 10.96
CA LEU A 18 -12.88 -4.61 11.62
C LEU A 18 -14.21 -4.37 10.89
N GLU A 19 -15.31 -4.17 11.63
CA GLU A 19 -16.63 -3.85 11.06
C GLU A 19 -16.71 -2.40 10.55
N THR A 20 -15.77 -1.99 9.69
CA THR A 20 -15.69 -0.68 9.07
C THR A 20 -14.85 -0.71 7.80
N ASP A 21 -15.27 0.03 6.78
CA ASP A 21 -14.48 0.27 5.55
C ASP A 21 -13.53 1.47 5.69
N THR A 22 -13.68 2.25 6.76
CA THR A 22 -12.91 3.46 7.06
C THR A 22 -12.38 3.41 8.49
N PRO A 23 -11.39 2.53 8.78
CA PRO A 23 -10.79 2.46 10.10
C PRO A 23 -10.10 3.77 10.46
N SER A 24 -10.22 4.18 11.71
CA SER A 24 -9.49 5.32 12.27
C SER A 24 -7.98 5.08 12.21
N THR A 25 -7.18 6.17 12.30
CA THR A 25 -5.72 6.06 12.36
C THR A 25 -5.24 5.16 13.50
N SER A 26 -5.93 5.16 14.64
CA SER A 26 -5.63 4.27 15.76
C SER A 26 -5.91 2.80 15.42
N GLU A 27 -7.02 2.50 14.75
CA GLU A 27 -7.38 1.14 14.35
C GLU A 27 -6.42 0.61 13.28
N GLN A 28 -6.06 1.44 12.29
CA GLN A 28 -5.03 1.09 11.31
C GLN A 28 -3.69 0.78 11.97
N ARG A 29 -3.23 1.60 12.94
CA ARG A 29 -1.99 1.34 13.68
C ARG A 29 -2.02 0.05 14.48
N ARG A 30 -3.17 -0.27 15.10
CA ARG A 30 -3.37 -1.57 15.75
C ARG A 30 -3.32 -2.71 14.74
N LEU A 31 -3.94 -2.55 13.58
CA LEU A 31 -3.92 -3.56 12.51
C LEU A 31 -2.50 -3.78 11.95
N PHE A 32 -1.69 -2.72 11.80
CA PHE A 32 -0.28 -2.84 11.43
C PHE A 32 0.54 -3.58 12.49
N THR A 33 0.33 -3.25 13.77
CA THR A 33 0.97 -3.96 14.89
C THR A 33 0.59 -5.43 14.90
N LEU A 34 -0.71 -5.75 14.77
CA LEU A 34 -1.21 -7.11 14.71
C LEU A 34 -0.60 -7.87 13.52
N THR A 35 -0.62 -7.28 12.34
CA THR A 35 -0.03 -7.86 11.11
C THR A 35 1.45 -8.17 11.31
N SER A 36 2.22 -7.22 11.86
CA SER A 36 3.65 -7.41 12.14
C SER A 36 3.87 -8.56 13.14
N LYS A 37 3.08 -8.65 14.22
CA LYS A 37 3.15 -9.78 15.15
C LYS A 37 2.85 -11.12 14.44
N LEU A 38 1.78 -11.18 13.65
CA LEU A 38 1.38 -12.39 12.93
C LEU A 38 2.43 -12.85 11.91
N MET A 39 3.04 -11.93 11.17
CA MET A 39 4.13 -12.23 10.23
C MET A 39 5.38 -12.84 10.90
N ASN A 40 5.58 -12.61 12.21
CA ASN A 40 6.70 -13.13 12.98
C ASN A 40 6.38 -14.44 13.74
N ILE A 41 5.16 -14.97 13.59
CA ILE A 41 4.73 -16.21 14.23
C ILE A 41 4.88 -17.38 13.26
N ASP A 42 5.58 -18.44 13.68
CA ASP A 42 5.81 -19.65 12.88
C ASP A 42 4.59 -20.61 12.84
N ALA A 43 3.39 -20.06 12.69
CA ALA A 43 2.14 -20.81 12.57
C ALA A 43 1.43 -20.58 11.24
N PHE A 44 1.83 -19.55 10.51
CA PHE A 44 1.21 -19.13 9.27
C PHE A 44 2.18 -19.31 8.10
N PHE A 45 1.70 -19.81 6.97
CA PHE A 45 2.48 -19.81 5.74
C PHE A 45 2.31 -18.51 4.95
N ASP A 46 1.24 -17.76 5.21
CA ASP A 46 1.00 -16.45 4.62
C ASP A 46 0.15 -15.57 5.54
N VAL A 47 0.37 -14.25 5.46
CA VAL A 47 -0.35 -13.22 6.21
C VAL A 47 -0.65 -12.08 5.25
N VAL A 48 -1.93 -11.92 4.91
CA VAL A 48 -2.42 -11.02 3.86
C VAL A 48 -3.24 -9.88 4.49
N PRO A 49 -2.64 -8.70 4.71
CA PRO A 49 -3.34 -7.54 5.26
C PRO A 49 -4.09 -6.77 4.16
N THR A 50 -5.24 -6.22 4.52
CA THR A 50 -6.02 -5.27 3.71
C THR A 50 -6.25 -3.97 4.50
N LYS A 51 -7.06 -3.06 3.97
CA LYS A 51 -7.40 -1.79 4.64
C LYS A 51 -8.00 -1.98 6.04
N SER A 52 -8.85 -3.00 6.22
CA SER A 52 -9.62 -3.23 7.45
C SER A 52 -9.61 -4.68 7.95
N SER A 53 -8.81 -5.55 7.34
CA SER A 53 -8.73 -6.95 7.73
C SER A 53 -7.31 -7.50 7.61
N VAL A 54 -7.05 -8.63 8.27
CA VAL A 54 -5.88 -9.48 8.02
C VAL A 54 -6.34 -10.92 7.86
N THR A 55 -5.93 -11.56 6.77
CA THR A 55 -6.16 -12.98 6.53
C THR A 55 -4.88 -13.73 6.83
N VAL A 56 -4.94 -14.73 7.70
CA VAL A 56 -3.80 -15.61 7.98
C VAL A 56 -4.08 -17.00 7.46
N TYR A 57 -3.09 -17.61 6.81
CA TYR A 57 -3.19 -18.97 6.31
C TYR A 57 -2.39 -19.92 7.21
N LEU A 58 -3.07 -20.88 7.80
CA LEU A 58 -2.55 -21.76 8.84
C LEU A 58 -1.66 -22.86 8.27
N LYS A 59 -0.48 -23.08 8.86
CA LYS A 59 0.34 -24.29 8.61
C LYS A 59 -0.34 -25.57 9.13
N ARG A 60 -1.13 -25.43 10.19
CA ARG A 60 -1.90 -26.51 10.84
C ARG A 60 -3.36 -26.09 10.97
N PRO A 61 -4.19 -26.37 9.95
CA PRO A 61 -5.60 -25.97 9.92
C PRO A 61 -6.43 -26.41 11.13
N GLN A 62 -6.09 -27.57 11.71
CA GLN A 62 -6.74 -28.10 12.92
C GLN A 62 -6.63 -27.18 14.15
N ASP A 63 -5.66 -26.26 14.17
CA ASP A 63 -5.45 -25.34 15.29
C ASP A 63 -6.29 -24.06 15.19
N TYR A 64 -7.22 -23.97 14.23
CA TYR A 64 -7.91 -22.71 13.93
C TYR A 64 -8.58 -22.07 15.16
N GLN A 65 -9.18 -22.87 16.03
CA GLN A 65 -9.90 -22.35 17.20
C GLN A 65 -8.93 -21.73 18.22
N VAL A 66 -7.73 -22.31 18.35
CA VAL A 66 -6.65 -21.73 19.16
C VAL A 66 -6.24 -20.39 18.56
N TRP A 67 -6.04 -20.34 17.24
CA TRP A 67 -5.59 -19.12 16.56
C TRP A 67 -6.62 -18.01 16.53
N ILE A 68 -7.91 -18.31 16.40
CA ILE A 68 -8.98 -17.31 16.52
C ILE A 68 -8.87 -16.60 17.89
N ASN A 69 -8.79 -17.37 18.98
CA ASN A 69 -8.67 -16.81 20.32
C ASN A 69 -7.36 -16.03 20.51
N GLN A 70 -6.24 -16.53 19.96
CA GLN A 70 -4.96 -15.83 20.04
C GLN A 70 -4.97 -14.52 19.25
N ILE A 71 -5.55 -14.49 18.05
CA ILE A 71 -5.63 -13.27 17.24
C ILE A 71 -6.44 -12.18 17.95
N ILE A 72 -7.59 -12.54 18.53
CA ILE A 72 -8.42 -11.61 19.31
C ILE A 72 -7.62 -11.08 20.50
N ARG A 73 -6.96 -11.95 21.26
CA ARG A 73 -6.11 -11.52 22.37
C ARG A 73 -4.96 -10.59 21.92
N LEU A 74 -4.28 -10.95 20.83
CA LEU A 74 -3.20 -10.13 20.27
C LEU A 74 -3.72 -8.75 19.86
N TRP A 75 -4.93 -8.66 19.30
CA TRP A 75 -5.59 -7.40 18.97
C TRP A 75 -5.83 -6.52 20.20
N ASP A 76 -6.29 -7.10 21.31
CA ASP A 76 -6.51 -6.38 22.57
C ASP A 76 -5.17 -5.86 23.14
N GLU A 77 -4.09 -6.65 23.03
CA GLU A 77 -2.75 -6.24 23.44
C GLU A 77 -2.14 -5.14 22.54
N CYS A 78 -2.65 -4.94 21.31
CA CYS A 78 -2.12 -3.93 20.38
C CYS A 78 -2.53 -2.49 20.75
N GLU A 79 -3.38 -2.28 21.75
CA GLU A 79 -3.84 -0.95 22.17
C GLU A 79 -2.72 -0.08 22.79
N LEU A 80 -1.57 -0.69 23.15
CA LEU A 80 -0.49 -0.05 23.93
C LEU A 80 0.88 0.02 23.24
N ALA A 81 1.03 -0.50 22.01
CA ALA A 81 2.33 -0.59 21.33
C ALA A 81 2.53 0.55 20.32
N SER A 82 3.66 1.27 20.40
CA SER A 82 4.06 2.25 19.40
C SER A 82 4.64 1.55 18.16
N PHE A 83 3.82 1.38 17.12
CA PHE A 83 4.32 1.00 15.80
C PHE A 83 5.31 2.05 15.29
N THR A 84 6.55 1.63 15.03
CA THR A 84 7.58 2.50 14.45
C THR A 84 7.71 2.16 12.96
N PRO A 85 7.29 3.05 12.04
CA PRO A 85 7.34 2.76 10.61
C PRO A 85 8.78 2.83 10.08
N ASN A 86 9.12 1.96 9.13
CA ASN A 86 10.30 2.20 8.31
C ASN A 86 10.04 3.40 7.40
N ARG A 87 11.08 4.19 7.11
CA ARG A 87 10.97 5.38 6.25
C ARG A 87 11.75 5.15 4.96
N HIS A 88 11.05 5.27 3.84
CA HIS A 88 11.57 5.09 2.51
C HIS A 88 11.57 6.43 1.76
N ARG A 89 12.65 6.72 1.04
CA ARG A 89 12.73 7.85 0.12
C ARG A 89 12.98 7.34 -1.28
N PHE A 90 12.08 7.67 -2.19
CA PHE A 90 12.13 7.17 -3.57
C PHE A 90 12.30 8.31 -4.55
N GLU A 91 13.38 8.24 -5.33
CA GLU A 91 13.60 9.12 -6.47
C GLU A 91 12.65 8.75 -7.61
N VAL A 92 11.99 9.77 -8.17
CA VAL A 92 11.01 9.63 -9.23
C VAL A 92 11.35 10.57 -10.37
N THR A 93 11.49 10.03 -11.57
CA THR A 93 11.54 10.82 -12.80
C THR A 93 10.12 11.10 -13.25
N TYR A 94 9.63 12.33 -13.04
CA TYR A 94 8.26 12.72 -13.39
C TYR A 94 8.11 13.16 -14.84
N GLY A 95 6.94 12.90 -15.43
CA GLY A 95 6.52 13.43 -16.72
C GLY A 95 7.18 12.77 -17.94
N GLY A 96 6.92 13.35 -19.12
CA GLY A 96 7.42 12.84 -20.40
C GLY A 96 7.05 11.38 -20.65
N GLN A 97 7.99 10.59 -21.16
CA GLN A 97 7.78 9.15 -21.38
C GLN A 97 7.59 8.34 -20.09
N PHE A 98 8.04 8.87 -18.94
CA PHE A 98 7.98 8.20 -17.65
C PHE A 98 6.65 8.45 -16.92
N GLY A 99 6.04 9.61 -17.16
CA GLY A 99 4.73 10.00 -16.65
C GLY A 99 3.81 10.46 -17.78
N PRO A 100 3.38 9.55 -18.69
CA PRO A 100 2.64 9.93 -19.89
C PRO A 100 1.26 10.53 -19.62
N ASP A 101 0.69 10.38 -18.41
CA ASP A 101 -0.59 11.00 -18.04
C ASP A 101 -0.42 12.36 -17.36
N LEU A 102 0.81 12.79 -17.05
CA LEU A 102 1.05 13.98 -16.22
C LEU A 102 0.49 15.26 -16.88
N THR A 103 0.72 15.43 -18.18
CA THR A 103 0.25 16.60 -18.94
C THR A 103 -1.28 16.64 -19.02
N ASP A 104 -1.92 15.51 -19.32
CA ASP A 104 -3.38 15.43 -19.39
C ASP A 104 -4.02 15.63 -18.01
N LEU A 105 -3.41 15.09 -16.96
CA LEU A 105 -3.81 15.34 -15.58
C LEU A 105 -3.73 16.82 -15.22
N ALA A 106 -2.60 17.47 -15.52
CA ALA A 106 -2.38 18.90 -15.29
C ALA A 106 -3.51 19.73 -15.91
N ASN A 107 -3.84 19.46 -17.18
CA ASN A 107 -4.94 20.12 -17.87
C ASN A 107 -6.30 19.85 -17.19
N SER A 108 -6.62 18.59 -16.88
CA SER A 108 -7.90 18.21 -16.28
C SER A 108 -8.12 18.79 -14.88
N LEU A 109 -7.05 18.96 -14.12
CA LEU A 109 -7.06 19.48 -12.76
C LEU A 109 -6.88 21.00 -12.70
N SER A 110 -6.68 21.66 -13.85
CA SER A 110 -6.31 23.08 -13.92
C SER A 110 -5.08 23.42 -13.06
N LEU A 111 -4.09 22.52 -13.08
CA LEU A 111 -2.80 22.67 -12.40
C LEU A 111 -1.68 22.67 -13.43
N SER A 112 -0.51 23.22 -13.08
CA SER A 112 0.71 22.95 -13.85
C SER A 112 1.26 21.56 -13.49
N GLU A 113 2.04 20.95 -14.39
CA GLU A 113 2.77 19.71 -14.08
C GLU A 113 3.65 19.89 -12.84
N HIS A 114 4.28 21.07 -12.71
CA HIS A 114 5.08 21.44 -11.54
C HIS A 114 4.26 21.40 -10.25
N ASN A 115 3.06 21.99 -10.23
CA ASN A 115 2.20 21.97 -9.05
C ASN A 115 1.76 20.54 -8.70
N ILE A 116 1.53 19.66 -9.69
CA ILE A 116 1.23 18.25 -9.41
C ILE A 116 2.43 17.58 -8.73
N ILE A 117 3.63 17.78 -9.25
CA ILE A 117 4.87 17.20 -8.69
C ILE A 117 5.11 17.72 -7.27
N GLU A 118 4.97 19.02 -7.05
CA GLU A 118 5.12 19.65 -5.74
C GLU A 118 4.12 19.08 -4.73
N LEU A 119 2.82 19.03 -5.09
CA LEU A 119 1.80 18.44 -4.24
C LEU A 119 2.08 16.97 -3.93
N HIS A 120 2.46 16.18 -4.94
CA HIS A 120 2.73 14.76 -4.77
C HIS A 120 3.95 14.51 -3.87
N THR A 121 4.97 15.38 -3.91
CA THR A 121 6.22 15.22 -3.14
C THR A 121 6.19 15.89 -1.77
N SER A 122 5.21 16.77 -1.53
CA SER A 122 5.01 17.44 -0.23
C SER A 122 4.54 16.51 0.90
N VAL A 123 4.03 15.33 0.56
CA VAL A 123 3.41 14.39 1.51
C VAL A 123 4.34 13.23 1.83
N THR A 124 4.37 12.83 3.10
CA THR A 124 4.88 11.50 3.51
C THR A 124 3.69 10.55 3.60
N TYR A 125 3.60 9.63 2.65
CA TYR A 125 2.51 8.68 2.54
C TYR A 125 2.73 7.49 3.47
N GLN A 126 1.64 6.89 3.94
CA GLN A 126 1.68 5.62 4.65
C GLN A 126 1.27 4.49 3.70
N VAL A 127 1.97 3.35 3.78
CA VAL A 127 1.52 2.10 3.16
C VAL A 127 0.29 1.62 3.92
N GLU A 128 -0.90 1.87 3.37
CA GLU A 128 -2.16 1.47 4.01
C GLU A 128 -2.34 -0.05 3.95
N PHE A 129 -1.99 -0.68 2.84
CA PHE A 129 -2.04 -2.14 2.66
C PHE A 129 -1.21 -2.55 1.43
N ILE A 130 -0.99 -3.85 1.27
CA ILE A 130 -0.26 -4.45 0.14
C ILE A 130 -1.17 -5.47 -0.53
N GLY A 131 -1.22 -5.46 -1.87
CA GLY A 131 -2.07 -6.38 -2.63
C GLY A 131 -2.01 -6.09 -4.12
N PHE A 132 -2.86 -6.74 -4.92
CA PHE A 132 -2.88 -6.70 -6.40
C PHE A 132 -1.66 -7.35 -7.07
N LEU A 133 -0.45 -6.92 -6.77
CA LEU A 133 0.80 -7.55 -7.22
C LEU A 133 1.74 -7.75 -6.03
N PRO A 134 2.67 -8.73 -6.10
CA PRO A 134 3.72 -8.88 -5.09
C PRO A 134 4.52 -7.58 -4.94
N GLY A 135 4.52 -7.01 -3.73
CA GLY A 135 5.21 -5.74 -3.40
C GLY A 135 4.49 -4.46 -3.81
N PHE A 136 3.24 -4.52 -4.28
CA PHE A 136 2.46 -3.33 -4.60
C PHE A 136 1.83 -2.77 -3.32
N GLY A 137 2.39 -1.65 -2.83
CA GLY A 137 1.87 -0.91 -1.68
C GLY A 137 0.91 0.20 -2.11
N TYR A 138 -0.27 0.23 -1.49
CA TYR A 138 -1.23 1.30 -1.64
C TYR A 138 -0.87 2.43 -0.67
N LEU A 139 -0.50 3.59 -1.20
CA LEU A 139 0.02 4.73 -0.43
C LEU A 139 -1.05 5.80 -0.34
N GLY A 140 -1.47 6.14 0.87
CA GLY A 140 -2.48 7.17 1.11
C GLY A 140 -2.07 8.16 2.20
N THR A 141 -2.73 9.32 2.31
CA THR A 141 -3.77 9.85 1.39
C THR A 141 -3.19 10.96 0.51
N LEU A 142 -3.55 10.98 -0.78
CA LEU A 142 -3.20 12.05 -1.71
C LEU A 142 -3.84 13.40 -1.31
N PRO A 143 -3.14 14.53 -1.54
CA PRO A 143 -3.77 15.86 -1.47
C PRO A 143 -5.05 15.90 -2.31
N LYS A 144 -6.12 16.52 -1.78
CA LYS A 144 -7.44 16.58 -2.44
C LYS A 144 -7.38 17.06 -3.89
N ALA A 145 -6.48 18.00 -4.20
CA ALA A 145 -6.28 18.54 -5.54
C ALA A 145 -5.74 17.51 -6.55
N LEU A 146 -5.16 16.40 -6.10
CA LEU A 146 -4.66 15.31 -6.95
C LEU A 146 -5.61 14.11 -7.01
N GLN A 147 -6.74 14.17 -6.31
CA GLN A 147 -7.66 13.04 -6.26
C GLN A 147 -8.50 12.98 -7.54
N VAL A 148 -8.25 11.95 -8.35
CA VAL A 148 -8.88 11.76 -9.68
C VAL A 148 -9.41 10.34 -9.81
N PRO A 149 -10.54 10.10 -10.51
CA PRO A 149 -11.01 8.74 -10.74
C PRO A 149 -9.99 7.91 -11.53
N ARG A 150 -10.09 6.59 -11.44
CA ARG A 150 -9.34 5.67 -12.32
C ARG A 150 -9.63 6.00 -13.79
N LYS A 151 -8.70 5.67 -14.68
CA LYS A 151 -8.92 5.77 -16.12
C LYS A 151 -10.13 4.91 -16.51
N SER A 152 -10.98 5.46 -17.39
CA SER A 152 -12.17 4.76 -17.90
C SER A 152 -11.81 3.48 -18.66
N THR A 153 -10.68 3.49 -19.37
CA THR A 153 -10.10 2.31 -20.03
C THR A 153 -8.73 2.02 -19.45
N PRO A 154 -8.56 0.90 -18.72
CA PRO A 154 -7.25 0.47 -18.22
C PRO A 154 -6.25 0.22 -19.35
N ARG A 155 -4.96 0.48 -19.08
CA ARG A 155 -3.88 0.05 -19.96
C ARG A 155 -3.73 -1.47 -19.87
N THR A 156 -3.48 -2.08 -21.02
CA THR A 156 -3.11 -3.51 -21.11
C THR A 156 -1.74 -3.79 -20.50
N SER A 157 -0.85 -2.79 -20.52
CA SER A 157 0.47 -2.86 -19.93
C SER A 157 0.89 -1.52 -19.32
N VAL A 158 1.27 -1.56 -18.05
CA VAL A 158 1.92 -0.52 -17.28
C VAL A 158 3.34 -1.01 -16.98
N PRO A 159 4.39 -0.23 -17.29
CA PRO A 159 5.76 -0.62 -17.00
C PRO A 159 6.03 -0.80 -15.50
N LYS A 160 6.91 -1.75 -15.16
CA LYS A 160 7.53 -1.83 -13.83
C LYS A 160 8.16 -0.49 -13.47
N GLY A 161 7.98 -0.08 -12.21
CA GLY A 161 8.49 1.16 -11.65
C GLY A 161 7.57 2.36 -11.89
N SER A 162 6.49 2.23 -12.67
CA SER A 162 5.58 3.37 -12.89
C SER A 162 4.99 3.85 -11.57
N VAL A 163 5.13 5.15 -11.31
CA VAL A 163 4.48 5.88 -10.23
C VAL A 163 3.15 6.38 -10.74
N ALA A 164 2.07 6.08 -10.01
CA ALA A 164 0.73 6.35 -10.47
C ALA A 164 -0.21 6.80 -9.37
N ILE A 165 -1.23 7.57 -9.74
CA ILE A 165 -2.29 8.04 -8.84
C ILE A 165 -3.67 7.57 -9.31
N ALA A 166 -4.54 7.26 -8.36
CA ALA A 166 -5.98 7.10 -8.57
C ALA A 166 -6.74 7.21 -7.25
N GLN A 167 -7.93 7.79 -7.32
CA GLN A 167 -8.77 8.12 -6.18
C GLN A 167 -7.95 8.91 -5.15
N GLU A 168 -7.85 8.41 -3.93
CA GLU A 168 -7.10 9.03 -2.85
C GLU A 168 -5.70 8.43 -2.67
N LEU A 169 -5.25 7.56 -3.60
CA LEU A 169 -4.08 6.71 -3.44
C LEU A 169 -3.03 6.96 -4.53
N THR A 170 -1.76 6.81 -4.14
CA THR A 170 -0.60 6.72 -5.03
C THR A 170 0.08 5.36 -4.85
N ALA A 171 0.85 4.92 -5.83
CA ALA A 171 1.55 3.64 -5.79
C ALA A 171 2.70 3.60 -6.80
N ILE A 172 3.60 2.63 -6.62
CA ILE A 172 4.60 2.25 -7.61
C ILE A 172 4.28 0.82 -8.07
N TYR A 173 4.22 0.59 -9.37
CA TYR A 173 4.01 -0.74 -9.94
C TYR A 173 5.28 -1.60 -9.78
N PRO A 174 5.28 -2.73 -9.04
CA PRO A 174 6.48 -3.52 -8.77
C PRO A 174 6.91 -4.40 -9.96
N SER A 175 6.01 -4.63 -10.92
CA SER A 175 6.21 -5.45 -12.12
C SER A 175 5.32 -4.95 -13.27
N ASN A 176 5.56 -5.43 -14.49
CA ASN A 176 4.71 -5.11 -15.63
C ASN A 176 3.33 -5.76 -15.46
N SER A 177 2.26 -4.98 -15.56
CA SER A 177 0.88 -5.47 -15.39
C SER A 177 -0.12 -4.61 -16.16
N PRO A 178 -1.35 -5.06 -16.41
CA PRO A 178 -2.43 -4.14 -16.74
C PRO A 178 -2.68 -3.16 -15.58
N GLY A 179 -3.21 -1.98 -15.86
CA GLY A 179 -3.42 -0.96 -14.82
C GLY A 179 -4.27 0.21 -15.28
N GLY A 180 -5.17 0.67 -14.40
CA GLY A 180 -6.11 1.76 -14.67
C GLY A 180 -5.80 3.07 -13.96
N TRP A 181 -4.58 3.23 -13.45
CA TRP A 181 -4.16 4.43 -12.73
C TRP A 181 -3.45 5.40 -13.67
N HIS A 182 -3.41 6.67 -13.30
CA HIS A 182 -2.74 7.70 -14.10
C HIS A 182 -1.26 7.73 -13.76
N LEU A 183 -0.40 7.51 -14.76
CA LEU A 183 1.04 7.39 -14.62
C LEU A 183 1.67 8.79 -14.65
N ILE A 184 2.31 9.17 -13.54
CA ILE A 184 2.89 10.51 -13.35
C ILE A 184 4.43 10.51 -13.35
N GLY A 185 5.06 9.34 -13.23
CA GLY A 185 6.51 9.21 -13.28
C GLY A 185 7.01 7.77 -13.19
N LEU A 186 8.31 7.61 -13.02
CA LEU A 186 8.98 6.32 -12.88
C LEU A 186 9.95 6.32 -11.69
N CYS A 187 9.89 5.28 -10.86
CA CYS A 187 10.85 4.96 -9.81
C CYS A 187 11.54 3.63 -10.13
N ASN A 188 12.88 3.62 -10.17
CA ASN A 188 13.67 2.43 -10.50
C ASN A 188 13.93 1.50 -9.30
N THR A 189 13.51 1.88 -8.09
CA THR A 189 13.73 1.08 -6.89
C THR A 189 13.01 -0.27 -6.99
N PRO A 190 13.71 -1.41 -6.84
CA PRO A 190 13.06 -2.72 -6.78
C PRO A 190 12.18 -2.83 -5.53
N LEU A 191 10.89 -3.12 -5.72
CA LEU A 191 9.93 -3.25 -4.61
C LEU A 191 9.66 -4.69 -4.17
N PHE A 192 10.01 -5.66 -5.02
CA PHE A 192 9.79 -7.07 -4.76
C PHE A 192 10.92 -7.92 -5.31
N ASP A 193 11.41 -8.84 -4.48
CA ASP A 193 12.38 -9.87 -4.84
C ASP A 193 12.06 -11.18 -4.11
N PRO A 194 11.57 -12.22 -4.81
CA PRO A 194 11.17 -13.49 -4.19
C PRO A 194 12.33 -14.29 -3.59
N THR A 195 13.59 -13.91 -3.85
CA THR A 195 14.77 -14.60 -3.33
C THR A 195 15.19 -14.12 -1.94
N LEU A 196 14.66 -12.97 -1.50
CA LEU A 196 14.98 -12.40 -0.19
C LEU A 196 14.16 -13.02 0.93
N LYS A 197 14.71 -13.00 2.16
CA LYS A 197 14.00 -13.42 3.37
C LYS A 197 12.72 -12.59 3.61
N GLN A 198 12.76 -11.30 3.25
CA GLN A 198 11.62 -10.42 3.20
C GLN A 198 11.43 -9.98 1.75
N PRO A 199 10.54 -10.65 0.98
CA PRO A 199 10.42 -10.39 -0.45
C PRO A 199 9.92 -9.00 -0.82
N SER A 200 9.02 -8.44 -0.01
CA SER A 200 8.48 -7.09 -0.23
C SER A 200 9.33 -6.04 0.48
N LEU A 201 9.76 -5.00 -0.24
CA LEU A 201 10.48 -3.87 0.35
C LEU A 201 9.57 -3.04 1.25
N LEU A 202 8.35 -2.79 0.80
CA LEU A 202 7.34 -2.05 1.54
C LEU A 202 6.56 -3.04 2.42
N LEU A 203 6.26 -2.63 3.66
CA LEU A 203 5.35 -3.31 4.57
C LEU A 203 4.21 -2.37 5.00
N PRO A 204 3.03 -2.91 5.37
CA PRO A 204 1.95 -2.07 5.91
C PRO A 204 2.42 -1.23 7.09
N GLY A 205 2.03 0.04 7.08
CA GLY A 205 2.41 1.03 8.07
C GLY A 205 3.70 1.80 7.75
N ASP A 206 4.57 1.29 6.87
CA ASP A 206 5.77 2.01 6.42
C ASP A 206 5.44 3.38 5.84
N GLN A 207 6.40 4.30 5.89
CA GLN A 207 6.28 5.66 5.38
C GLN A 207 7.11 5.86 4.12
N VAL A 208 6.51 6.45 3.09
CA VAL A 208 7.14 6.70 1.79
C VAL A 208 7.11 8.20 1.49
N GLN A 209 8.26 8.76 1.16
CA GLN A 209 8.37 10.11 0.62
C GLN A 209 8.96 10.04 -0.80
N PHE A 210 8.28 10.65 -1.76
CA PHE A 210 8.80 10.77 -3.12
C PHE A 210 9.64 12.04 -3.25
N ILE A 211 10.74 11.94 -3.97
CA ILE A 211 11.62 13.08 -4.30
C ILE A 211 11.81 13.15 -5.82
N PRO A 212 11.69 14.33 -6.46
CA PRO A 212 11.95 14.47 -7.89
C PRO A 212 13.40 14.14 -8.23
N ALA A 213 13.61 13.29 -9.23
CA ALA A 213 14.91 13.06 -9.82
C ALA A 213 15.33 14.29 -10.66
N LYS A 214 16.65 14.48 -10.83
CA LYS A 214 17.24 15.59 -11.61
C LYS A 214 16.77 15.65 -13.06
N ASP A 215 16.27 14.57 -13.64
CA ASP A 215 15.81 14.53 -15.04
C ASP A 215 14.29 14.75 -15.19
N SER A 216 13.60 15.14 -14.12
CA SER A 216 12.17 15.46 -14.17
C SER A 216 11.89 16.69 -15.03
N VAL A 217 10.70 16.80 -15.61
CA VAL A 217 10.30 17.92 -16.51
C VAL A 217 10.45 19.30 -15.83
N CYS A 218 10.56 19.37 -14.50
CA CYS A 218 10.80 20.59 -13.72
C CYS A 218 12.28 21.04 -13.58
N SER A 219 13.25 20.36 -14.20
CA SER A 219 14.69 20.64 -13.98
C SER A 219 15.28 21.72 -14.90
N LYS A 220 14.47 22.67 -15.38
CA LYS A 220 14.95 23.84 -16.12
C LYS A 220 14.48 25.13 -15.46
#